data_AF-A0A8T1Z627-F1
#
_entry.id   AF-A0A8T1Z627-F1
#
_cell.length_a   1.000
_cell.length_b   1.000
_cell.length_c   1.000
_cell.angle_alpha   90.00
_cell.angle_beta   90.00
_cell.angle_gamma   90.00
#
_symmetry.space_group_name_H-M   'P 1'
#
loop_
_entity.id
_entity.type
_entity.pdbx_description
1 polymer ?
#
loop_
_entity_poly.entity_id
_entity_poly.type
_entity_poly.pdbx_seq_one_letter_code
_entity_poly.pdbx_strand_id
1 'polypeptide(L)'
;MGIISSTVLKLAHIYQNNNHVVDSSSGWQNQFEVFMKGGACKQVFMDFQDCVDDSKKKNETIGQCYPMLQKCMEAHSDYYKPIIAMSEASLKVLDESLVKTFLPSTTVSLNEINEDEDEKFVEFMKGGGCKESYTAWHDDCNFTEEEAEKNKYLVTKCAGLFGKLSKCLDVHSDYYHPILAVKKTTEEHLEKELAAFFAEES
;
A
#
# COMPACT_ATOMS: atom_id res chain seq x y z
N MET A 1 22.44 7.45 -9.41
CA MET A 1 21.50 7.62 -10.54
C MET A 1 20.74 6.33 -10.68
N GLY A 2 19.41 6.41 -10.53
CA GLY A 2 18.46 5.30 -10.59
C GLY A 2 18.73 4.28 -9.50
N ILE A 3 17.95 4.19 -8.45
CA ILE A 3 16.60 3.66 -8.55
C ILE A 3 16.07 3.86 -7.11
N ILE A 4 15.10 4.76 -6.93
CA ILE A 4 14.20 4.64 -5.77
C ILE A 4 13.47 3.35 -6.08
N SER A 5 14.04 2.26 -5.56
CA SER A 5 13.63 0.92 -5.88
C SER A 5 12.16 0.80 -5.60
N SER A 6 11.47 0.16 -6.54
CA SER A 6 10.32 -0.73 -6.36
C SER A 6 10.00 -1.09 -4.89
N THR A 7 10.99 -1.25 -4.03
CA THR A 7 10.92 -1.36 -2.56
C THR A 7 10.14 -0.26 -1.82
N VAL A 8 10.19 1.03 -2.19
CA VAL A 8 9.41 2.11 -1.50
C VAL A 8 7.94 2.09 -1.92
N LEU A 9 7.63 1.70 -3.16
CA LEU A 9 6.27 1.36 -3.59
C LEU A 9 5.78 0.01 -3.03
N LYS A 10 6.69 -0.97 -2.81
CA LYS A 10 6.39 -2.21 -2.07
C LYS A 10 6.13 -1.97 -0.59
N LEU A 11 6.70 -0.90 0.00
CA LEU A 11 6.43 -0.45 1.36
C LEU A 11 5.08 0.27 1.45
N ALA A 12 4.66 0.93 0.37
CA ALA A 12 3.30 1.37 0.16
C ALA A 12 2.43 0.19 -0.30
N HIS A 13 2.23 -0.77 0.60
CA HIS A 13 0.91 -1.36 0.74
C HIS A 13 -0.10 -0.21 0.97
N ILE A 14 -0.48 0.43 -0.14
CA ILE A 14 -1.81 0.94 -0.42
C ILE A 14 -2.77 -0.06 0.23
N TYR A 15 -3.46 0.40 1.27
CA TYR A 15 -4.70 -0.22 1.76
C TYR A 15 -4.59 -1.58 2.42
N GLN A 16 -4.35 -1.55 3.72
CA GLN A 16 -5.47 -1.99 4.55
C GLN A 16 -5.88 -0.80 5.44
N ASN A 17 -7.03 -0.20 5.10
CA ASN A 17 -8.01 0.43 5.98
C ASN A 17 -7.57 1.57 6.93
N ASN A 18 -7.64 2.81 6.45
CA ASN A 18 -8.17 3.89 7.30
C ASN A 18 -9.70 3.88 7.17
N ASN A 19 -10.38 3.64 8.30
CA ASN A 19 -11.72 4.10 8.68
C ASN A 19 -12.94 3.90 7.77
N HIS A 20 -12.86 3.20 6.64
CA HIS A 20 -14.08 2.58 6.13
C HIS A 20 -14.25 1.23 6.81
N VAL A 21 -15.40 1.08 7.48
CA VAL A 21 -15.98 -0.23 7.77
C VAL A 21 -16.02 -0.94 6.42
N VAL A 22 -15.01 -1.77 6.16
CA VAL A 22 -15.13 -2.79 5.13
C VAL A 22 -16.20 -3.69 5.70
N ASP A 23 -17.39 -3.59 5.12
CA ASP A 23 -18.53 -4.36 5.53
C ASP A 23 -18.10 -5.82 5.57
N SER A 24 -18.31 -6.46 6.72
CA SER A 24 -17.92 -7.83 7.08
C SER A 24 -18.68 -8.90 6.25
N SER A 25 -19.14 -8.51 5.07
CA SER A 25 -20.20 -9.16 4.29
C SER A 25 -19.71 -9.76 2.97
N SER A 26 -18.44 -9.63 2.59
CA SER A 26 -17.98 -10.26 1.35
C SER A 26 -17.43 -11.66 1.62
N GLY A 27 -17.96 -12.65 0.91
CA GLY A 27 -17.63 -14.08 1.13
C GLY A 27 -16.13 -14.39 1.04
N TRP A 28 -15.39 -13.61 0.25
CA TRP A 28 -13.95 -13.80 0.03
C TRP A 28 -13.10 -13.51 1.25
N GLN A 29 -13.53 -12.64 2.17
CA GLN A 29 -12.76 -12.28 3.37
C GLN A 29 -12.61 -13.47 4.32
N ASN A 30 -13.69 -14.24 4.50
CA ASN A 30 -13.67 -15.46 5.31
C ASN A 30 -12.72 -16.50 4.70
N GLN A 31 -12.75 -16.65 3.37
CA GLN A 31 -11.89 -17.60 2.67
C GLN A 31 -10.41 -17.16 2.69
N PHE A 32 -10.15 -15.85 2.57
CA PHE A 32 -8.84 -15.28 2.77
C PHE A 32 -8.29 -15.56 4.18
N GLU A 33 -9.10 -15.40 5.22
CA GLU A 33 -8.70 -15.72 6.58
C GLU A 33 -8.38 -17.22 6.75
N VAL A 34 -9.20 -18.10 6.19
CA VAL A 34 -8.94 -19.55 6.18
C VAL A 34 -7.63 -19.87 5.46
N PHE A 35 -7.40 -19.29 4.28
CA PHE A 35 -6.18 -19.43 3.51
C PHE A 35 -4.95 -18.96 4.31
N MET A 36 -5.00 -17.76 4.88
CA MET A 36 -3.87 -17.22 5.66
C MET A 36 -3.53 -18.08 6.88
N LYS A 37 -4.55 -18.65 7.54
CA LYS A 37 -4.38 -19.58 8.67
C LYS A 37 -4.01 -21.01 8.26
N GLY A 38 -4.07 -21.34 6.97
CA GLY A 38 -3.69 -22.65 6.42
C GLY A 38 -2.19 -22.81 6.15
N GLY A 39 -1.47 -21.70 5.96
CA GLY A 39 -0.04 -21.71 5.60
C GLY A 39 0.92 -21.55 6.79
N ALA A 40 2.23 -21.52 6.46
CA ALA A 40 3.32 -21.41 7.42
C ALA A 40 3.31 -20.10 8.24
N CYS A 41 2.63 -19.06 7.74
CA CYS A 41 2.54 -17.75 8.39
C CYS A 41 1.33 -17.58 9.31
N LYS A 42 0.61 -18.65 9.65
CA LYS A 42 -0.59 -18.60 10.51
C LYS A 42 -0.39 -17.74 11.77
N GLN A 43 0.66 -18.00 12.55
CA GLN A 43 0.89 -17.29 13.81
C GLN A 43 1.20 -15.81 13.55
N VAL A 44 2.05 -15.52 12.56
CA VAL A 44 2.40 -14.15 12.18
C VAL A 44 1.18 -13.37 11.67
N PHE A 45 0.26 -14.05 10.98
CA PHE A 45 -1.00 -13.47 10.53
C PHE A 45 -1.95 -13.15 11.70
N MET A 46 -2.03 -14.03 12.72
CA MET A 46 -2.81 -13.75 13.92
C MET A 46 -2.23 -12.57 14.70
N ASP A 47 -0.90 -12.52 14.87
CA ASP A 47 -0.22 -11.39 15.53
C ASP A 47 -0.46 -10.07 14.77
N PHE A 48 -0.52 -10.15 13.43
CA PHE A 48 -0.90 -9.02 12.58
C PHE A 48 -2.35 -8.58 12.85
N GLN A 49 -3.31 -9.50 12.91
CA GLN A 49 -4.72 -9.19 13.23
C GLN A 49 -4.84 -8.49 14.60
N ASP A 50 -4.17 -9.01 15.62
CA ASP A 50 -4.17 -8.43 16.97
C ASP A 50 -3.58 -7.01 16.96
N CYS A 51 -2.46 -6.80 16.26
CA CYS A 51 -1.86 -5.47 16.11
C CYS A 51 -2.79 -4.48 15.41
N VAL A 52 -3.47 -4.91 14.35
CA VAL A 52 -4.44 -4.08 13.61
C VAL A 52 -5.58 -3.66 14.52
N ASP A 53 -6.15 -4.59 15.30
CA ASP A 53 -7.27 -4.30 16.17
C ASP A 53 -6.89 -3.38 17.33
N ASP A 54 -5.69 -3.52 17.88
CA ASP A 54 -5.18 -2.60 18.89
C ASP A 54 -4.89 -1.21 18.33
N SER A 55 -4.34 -1.10 17.12
CA SER A 55 -4.15 0.19 16.44
C SER A 55 -5.49 0.87 16.14
N LYS A 56 -6.53 0.12 15.72
CA LYS A 56 -7.89 0.67 15.54
C LYS A 56 -8.44 1.26 16.83
N LYS A 57 -8.36 0.53 17.96
CA LYS A 57 -8.82 1.02 19.28
C LYS A 57 -8.13 2.33 19.68
N LYS A 58 -6.87 2.51 19.26
CA LYS A 58 -6.06 3.71 19.55
C LYS A 58 -6.14 4.79 18.47
N ASN A 59 -6.90 4.57 17.38
CA ASN A 59 -6.92 5.44 16.19
C ASN A 59 -5.51 5.67 15.59
N GLU A 60 -4.65 4.67 15.70
CA GLU A 60 -3.28 4.65 15.18
C GLU A 60 -3.23 4.09 13.76
N THR A 61 -2.10 4.28 13.10
CA THR A 61 -1.86 3.76 11.74
C THR A 61 -1.50 2.28 11.79
N ILE A 62 -2.18 1.44 11.01
CA ILE A 62 -1.96 -0.02 11.04
C ILE A 62 -0.74 -0.49 10.23
N GLY A 63 -0.12 0.39 9.43
CA GLY A 63 1.00 0.02 8.56
C GLY A 63 2.22 -0.55 9.30
N GLN A 64 2.36 -0.26 10.59
CA GLN A 64 3.39 -0.84 11.46
C GLN A 64 3.21 -2.35 11.73
N CYS A 65 2.00 -2.88 11.54
CA CYS A 65 1.67 -4.29 11.82
C CYS A 65 2.15 -5.23 10.72
N TYR A 66 2.27 -4.74 9.48
CA TYR A 66 2.44 -5.56 8.28
C TYR A 66 3.85 -6.12 8.02
N PRO A 67 4.98 -5.43 8.32
CA PRO A 67 6.30 -5.86 7.86
C PRO A 67 6.72 -7.28 8.26
N MET A 68 6.19 -7.79 9.39
CA MET A 68 6.46 -9.17 9.81
C MET A 68 5.67 -10.19 8.99
N LEU A 69 4.41 -9.88 8.66
CA LEU A 69 3.57 -10.73 7.83
C LEU A 69 4.12 -10.83 6.40
N GLN A 70 4.49 -9.70 5.80
CA GLN A 70 5.08 -9.64 4.46
C GLN A 70 6.31 -10.54 4.35
N LYS A 71 7.29 -10.35 5.25
CA LYS A 71 8.53 -11.15 5.26
C LYS A 71 8.25 -12.64 5.37
N CYS A 72 7.25 -13.01 6.17
CA CYS A 72 6.86 -14.41 6.28
C CYS A 72 6.28 -14.93 4.96
N MET A 73 5.36 -14.19 4.34
CA MET A 73 4.72 -14.59 3.08
C MET A 73 5.75 -14.70 1.95
N GLU A 74 6.73 -13.80 1.87
CA GLU A 74 7.83 -13.87 0.89
C GLU A 74 8.74 -15.09 1.11
N ALA A 75 9.11 -15.38 2.37
CA ALA A 75 9.92 -16.54 2.73
C ALA A 75 9.20 -17.88 2.45
N HIS A 76 7.86 -17.86 2.47
CA HIS A 76 6.98 -18.99 2.17
C HIS A 76 6.15 -18.76 0.90
N SER A 77 6.77 -18.11 -0.08
CA SER A 77 6.09 -17.64 -1.29
C SER A 77 5.53 -18.76 -2.15
N ASP A 78 5.95 -20.01 -1.99
CA ASP A 78 5.36 -21.17 -2.67
C ASP A 78 3.87 -21.34 -2.35
N TYR A 79 3.48 -21.17 -1.08
CA TYR A 79 2.08 -21.20 -0.66
C TYR A 79 1.36 -19.88 -0.94
N TYR A 80 1.99 -18.75 -0.64
CA TYR A 80 1.36 -17.43 -0.71
C TYR A 80 1.41 -16.79 -2.12
N LYS A 81 1.99 -17.47 -3.11
CA LYS A 81 2.19 -16.98 -4.48
C LYS A 81 0.94 -16.31 -5.09
N PRO A 82 -0.28 -16.88 -5.00
CA PRO A 82 -1.44 -16.29 -5.66
C PRO A 82 -1.77 -14.89 -5.11
N ILE A 83 -1.77 -14.74 -3.79
CA ILE A 83 -2.06 -13.47 -3.11
C ILE A 83 -0.93 -12.45 -3.36
N ILE A 84 0.34 -12.88 -3.29
CA ILE A 84 1.48 -12.01 -3.58
C ILE A 84 1.38 -11.48 -5.01
N ALA A 85 1.11 -12.35 -5.99
CA ALA A 85 1.00 -11.97 -7.39
C ALA A 85 -0.15 -10.99 -7.67
N MET A 86 -1.34 -11.21 -7.09
CA MET A 86 -2.47 -10.27 -7.21
C MET A 86 -2.15 -8.90 -6.59
N SER A 87 -1.46 -8.89 -5.44
CA SER A 87 -1.00 -7.65 -4.81
C SER A 87 0.00 -6.90 -5.70
N GLU A 88 1.01 -7.60 -6.25
CA GLU A 88 2.01 -7.02 -7.15
C GLU A 88 1.38 -6.48 -8.45
N ALA A 89 0.42 -7.22 -9.03
CA ALA A 89 -0.31 -6.77 -10.22
C ALA A 89 -1.14 -5.52 -9.93
N SER A 90 -1.83 -5.47 -8.80
CA SER A 90 -2.62 -4.31 -8.38
C SER A 90 -1.75 -3.07 -8.14
N LEU A 91 -0.56 -3.24 -7.55
CA LEU A 91 0.40 -2.15 -7.40
C LEU A 91 0.85 -1.59 -8.75
N LYS A 92 1.11 -2.47 -9.73
CA LYS A 92 1.44 -2.05 -11.09
C LYS A 92 0.29 -1.27 -11.74
N VAL A 93 -0.96 -1.71 -11.56
CA VAL A 93 -2.14 -0.99 -12.06
C VAL A 93 -2.26 0.39 -11.42
N LEU A 94 -2.01 0.52 -10.11
CA LEU A 94 -2.00 1.82 -9.45
C LEU A 94 -0.91 2.73 -10.02
N ASP A 95 0.32 2.21 -10.16
CA ASP A 95 1.47 2.93 -10.70
C ASP A 95 1.13 3.52 -12.08
N GLU A 96 0.73 2.66 -13.01
CA GLU A 96 0.36 3.05 -14.37
C GLU A 96 -0.80 4.07 -14.40
N SER A 97 -1.77 3.91 -13.50
CA SER A 97 -2.92 4.80 -13.41
C SER A 97 -2.57 6.18 -12.84
N LEU A 98 -1.65 6.25 -11.87
CA LEU A 98 -1.14 7.51 -11.33
C LEU A 98 -0.28 8.23 -12.37
N VAL A 99 0.63 7.52 -13.05
CA VAL A 99 1.39 8.07 -14.19
C VAL A 99 0.42 8.66 -15.20
N LYS A 100 -0.55 7.89 -15.67
CA LYS A 100 -1.51 8.36 -16.68
C LYS A 100 -2.31 9.58 -16.23
N THR A 101 -2.61 9.68 -14.93
CA THR A 101 -3.40 10.78 -14.36
C THR A 101 -2.62 12.08 -14.28
N PHE A 102 -1.35 12.03 -13.84
CA PHE A 102 -0.54 13.23 -13.62
C PHE A 102 0.40 13.55 -14.79
N LEU A 103 0.73 12.55 -15.59
CA LEU A 103 1.66 12.60 -16.72
C LEU A 103 1.03 11.92 -17.95
N PRO A 104 -0.09 12.46 -18.47
CA PRO A 104 -0.81 11.84 -19.59
C PRO A 104 0.00 11.79 -20.89
N SER A 105 1.12 12.52 -20.98
CA SER A 105 2.04 12.53 -22.13
C SER A 105 3.16 11.49 -22.01
N THR A 106 3.32 10.82 -20.86
CA THR A 106 4.44 9.92 -20.56
C THR A 106 4.02 8.47 -20.79
N THR A 107 4.81 7.71 -21.55
CA THR A 107 4.56 6.29 -21.85
C THR A 107 5.38 5.34 -20.98
N VAL A 108 5.83 5.81 -19.81
CA VAL A 108 6.92 5.20 -19.04
C VAL A 108 6.48 5.01 -17.57
N SER A 109 6.91 3.94 -16.89
CA SER A 109 6.57 3.65 -15.47
C SER A 109 7.10 4.76 -14.55
N LEU A 110 6.49 4.92 -13.38
CA LEU A 110 6.83 5.97 -12.39
C LEU A 110 8.33 5.91 -11.98
N ASN A 111 8.96 4.74 -12.11
CA ASN A 111 10.38 4.51 -11.85
C ASN A 111 11.33 4.99 -12.97
N GLU A 112 10.80 5.41 -14.11
CA GLU A 112 11.54 5.83 -15.31
C GLU A 112 11.18 7.28 -15.72
N ILE A 113 10.42 7.98 -14.88
CA ILE A 113 10.12 9.41 -15.04
C ILE A 113 11.41 10.22 -14.87
N ASN A 114 11.63 11.21 -15.75
CA ASN A 114 12.76 12.13 -15.62
C ASN A 114 12.51 13.16 -14.50
N GLU A 115 13.55 13.86 -14.04
CA GLU A 115 13.43 14.82 -12.92
C GLU A 115 12.35 15.90 -13.16
N ASP A 116 12.12 16.30 -14.41
CA ASP A 116 11.13 17.35 -14.79
C ASP A 116 9.66 16.86 -14.72
N GLU A 117 9.41 15.57 -14.91
CA GLU A 117 8.07 14.99 -14.88
C GLU A 117 7.67 14.55 -13.45
N ASP A 118 8.63 14.11 -12.64
CA ASP A 118 8.44 13.89 -11.20
C ASP A 118 8.08 15.20 -10.48
N GLU A 119 8.59 16.33 -10.98
CA GLU A 119 8.31 17.66 -10.47
C GLU A 119 6.81 17.97 -10.48
N LYS A 120 6.03 17.56 -11.49
CA LYS A 120 4.58 17.84 -11.55
C LYS A 120 3.78 17.13 -10.47
N PHE A 121 4.12 15.87 -10.19
CA PHE A 121 3.45 15.12 -9.12
C PHE A 121 3.83 15.71 -7.75
N VAL A 122 5.12 16.02 -7.55
CA VAL A 122 5.63 16.67 -6.35
C VAL A 122 4.97 18.05 -6.14
N GLU A 123 4.84 18.86 -7.20
CA GLU A 123 4.17 20.16 -7.21
C GLU A 123 2.70 20.02 -6.83
N PHE A 124 1.98 19.06 -7.44
CA PHE A 124 0.59 18.75 -7.07
C PHE A 124 0.49 18.39 -5.59
N MET A 125 1.33 17.46 -5.11
CA MET A 125 1.30 17.03 -3.71
C MET A 125 1.59 18.18 -2.74
N LYS A 126 2.51 19.08 -3.10
CA LYS A 126 2.88 20.28 -2.33
C LYS A 126 1.90 21.45 -2.50
N GLY A 127 1.03 21.44 -3.49
CA GLY A 127 0.06 22.51 -3.77
C GLY A 127 -1.21 22.44 -2.93
N GLY A 128 -1.52 21.29 -2.33
CA GLY A 128 -2.70 21.06 -1.51
C GLY A 128 -2.48 21.21 0.00
N GLY A 129 -3.55 20.96 0.76
CA GLY A 129 -3.55 21.03 2.23
C GLY A 129 -2.63 20.03 2.93
N CYS A 130 -2.11 19.02 2.22
CA CYS A 130 -1.26 17.96 2.77
C CYS A 130 0.23 18.13 2.51
N LYS A 131 0.66 19.30 2.04
CA LYS A 131 2.07 19.62 1.77
C LYS A 131 3.02 19.16 2.86
N GLU A 132 2.74 19.48 4.12
CA GLU A 132 3.61 19.15 5.25
C GLU A 132 3.71 17.65 5.48
N SER A 133 2.57 16.94 5.46
CA SER A 133 2.53 15.48 5.63
C SER A 133 3.22 14.76 4.47
N TYR A 134 3.06 15.27 3.25
CA TYR A 134 3.74 14.73 2.08
C TYR A 134 5.25 14.95 2.15
N THR A 135 5.69 16.18 2.46
CA THR A 135 7.13 16.50 2.54
C THR A 135 7.81 15.66 3.62
N ALA A 136 7.17 15.51 4.79
CA ALA A 136 7.69 14.66 5.85
C ALA A 136 7.85 13.20 5.40
N TRP A 137 6.84 12.63 4.73
CA TRP A 137 6.93 11.28 4.17
C TRP A 137 8.01 11.18 3.10
N HIS A 138 8.00 12.08 2.11
CA HIS A 138 8.92 12.07 0.97
C HIS A 138 10.39 12.16 1.40
N ASP A 139 10.71 13.07 2.33
CA ASP A 139 12.08 13.33 2.74
C ASP A 139 12.62 12.27 3.71
N ASP A 140 11.77 11.77 4.63
CA ASP A 140 12.19 10.79 5.64
C ASP A 140 12.14 9.34 5.16
N CYS A 141 11.48 9.06 4.02
CA CYS A 141 11.24 7.72 3.51
C CYS A 141 11.98 7.39 2.23
N ASN A 142 12.97 8.21 1.87
CA ASN A 142 13.89 7.92 0.78
C ASN A 142 15.06 7.05 1.30
N PHE A 143 14.91 5.74 1.21
CA PHE A 143 15.95 4.78 1.58
C PHE A 143 15.97 3.57 0.65
N THR A 144 17.12 2.92 0.58
CA THR A 144 17.36 1.69 -0.19
C THR A 144 16.80 0.47 0.53
N GLU A 145 16.60 -0.62 -0.22
CA GLU A 145 16.18 -1.91 0.36
C GLU A 145 17.16 -2.44 1.41
N GLU A 146 18.46 -2.27 1.17
CA GLU A 146 19.50 -2.66 2.11
C GLU A 146 19.41 -1.89 3.44
N GLU A 147 19.06 -0.61 3.41
CA GLU A 147 18.84 0.21 4.60
C GLU A 147 17.56 -0.21 5.35
N ALA A 148 16.50 -0.57 4.60
CA ALA A 148 15.25 -1.06 5.17
C ALA A 148 15.43 -2.41 5.88
N GLU A 149 16.23 -3.31 5.30
CA GLU A 149 16.54 -4.61 5.88
C GLU A 149 17.35 -4.48 7.18
N LYS A 150 18.32 -3.58 7.18
CA LYS A 150 19.18 -3.32 8.35
C LYS A 150 18.48 -2.50 9.43
N ASN A 151 17.45 -1.74 9.08
CA ASN A 151 16.78 -0.83 10.00
C ASN A 151 15.24 -0.89 9.91
N LYS A 152 14.66 -1.81 10.69
CA LYS A 152 13.20 -1.96 10.85
C LYS A 152 12.51 -0.67 11.33
N TYR A 153 13.22 0.22 12.02
CA TYR A 153 12.66 1.50 12.46
C TYR A 153 12.35 2.43 11.28
N LEU A 154 13.14 2.42 10.20
CA LEU A 154 12.85 3.21 9.00
C LEU A 154 11.53 2.80 8.35
N VAL A 155 11.35 1.49 8.14
CA VAL A 155 10.11 0.91 7.62
C VAL A 155 8.90 1.32 8.46
N THR A 156 9.02 1.20 9.79
CA THR A 156 7.93 1.52 10.72
C THR A 156 7.63 3.02 10.74
N LYS A 157 8.66 3.87 10.77
CA LYS A 157 8.54 5.32 10.70
C LYS A 157 7.79 5.75 9.44
N CYS A 158 8.13 5.14 8.31
CA CYS A 158 7.57 5.50 7.03
C CYS A 158 6.15 5.02 6.81
N ALA A 159 5.81 3.84 7.33
CA ALA A 159 4.42 3.42 7.45
C ALA A 159 3.58 4.42 8.27
N GLY A 160 4.14 4.94 9.37
CA GLY A 160 3.48 5.96 10.18
C GLY A 160 3.32 7.31 9.46
N LEU A 161 4.34 7.78 8.75
CA LEU A 161 4.28 9.01 7.96
C LEU A 161 3.30 8.91 6.79
N PHE A 162 3.29 7.77 6.09
CA PHE A 162 2.33 7.49 5.04
C PHE A 162 0.89 7.44 5.58
N GLY A 163 0.68 6.84 6.75
CA GLY A 163 -0.63 6.82 7.39
C GLY A 163 -1.15 8.21 7.74
N LYS A 164 -0.27 9.14 8.17
CA LYS A 164 -0.62 10.56 8.37
C LYS A 164 -0.97 11.25 7.06
N LEU A 165 -0.16 11.05 6.03
CA LEU A 165 -0.43 11.56 4.68
C LEU A 165 -1.79 11.06 4.17
N SER A 166 -2.04 9.77 4.25
CA SER A 166 -3.31 9.14 3.82
C SER A 166 -4.52 9.77 4.52
N LYS A 167 -4.50 9.90 5.85
CA LYS A 167 -5.57 10.59 6.60
C LYS A 167 -5.75 12.04 6.13
N CYS A 168 -4.66 12.74 5.84
CA CYS A 168 -4.73 14.10 5.33
C CYS A 168 -5.38 14.15 3.93
N LEU A 169 -5.00 13.26 3.02
CA LEU A 169 -5.58 13.19 1.67
C LEU A 169 -7.09 12.98 1.73
N ASP A 170 -7.56 12.12 2.64
CA ASP A 170 -8.99 11.86 2.83
C ASP A 170 -9.74 13.13 3.33
N VAL A 171 -9.16 13.87 4.28
CA VAL A 171 -9.73 15.14 4.80
C VAL A 171 -9.76 16.21 3.71
N HIS A 172 -8.74 16.27 2.86
CA HIS A 172 -8.62 17.23 1.76
C HIS A 172 -9.01 16.61 0.41
N SER A 173 -10.01 15.73 0.42
CA SER A 173 -10.40 14.92 -0.73
C SER A 173 -10.84 15.74 -1.95
N ASP A 174 -11.38 16.95 -1.77
CA ASP A 174 -11.74 17.84 -2.89
C ASP A 174 -10.53 18.18 -3.77
N TYR A 175 -9.37 18.47 -3.16
CA TYR A 175 -8.14 18.76 -3.89
C TYR A 175 -7.48 17.47 -4.39
N TYR A 176 -7.42 16.45 -3.54
CA TYR A 176 -6.72 15.19 -3.84
C TYR A 176 -7.58 14.15 -4.56
N HIS A 177 -8.76 14.55 -5.07
CA HIS A 177 -9.70 13.69 -5.77
C HIS A 177 -9.06 12.84 -6.88
N PRO A 178 -8.15 13.36 -7.73
CA PRO A 178 -7.53 12.55 -8.78
C PRO A 178 -6.74 11.35 -8.24
N ILE A 179 -6.01 11.52 -7.13
CA ILE A 179 -5.28 10.42 -6.47
C ILE A 179 -6.27 9.44 -5.86
N LEU A 180 -7.25 9.95 -5.11
CA LEU A 180 -8.23 9.12 -4.40
C LEU A 180 -9.11 8.30 -5.35
N ALA A 181 -9.41 8.82 -6.53
CA ALA A 181 -10.17 8.11 -7.55
C ALA A 181 -9.39 6.93 -8.15
N VAL A 182 -8.12 7.14 -8.49
CA VAL A 182 -7.22 6.08 -8.98
C VAL A 182 -7.06 4.99 -7.92
N LYS A 183 -6.77 5.42 -6.69
CA LYS A 183 -6.64 4.60 -5.49
C LYS A 183 -7.85 3.68 -5.29
N LYS A 184 -9.05 4.26 -5.21
CA LYS A 184 -10.32 3.52 -5.08
C LYS A 184 -10.56 2.54 -6.22
N THR A 185 -10.26 2.93 -7.46
CA THR A 185 -10.45 2.06 -8.63
C THR A 185 -9.55 0.82 -8.56
N THR A 186 -8.31 0.98 -8.10
CA THR A 186 -7.39 -0.15 -7.91
C THR A 186 -7.84 -1.07 -6.77
N GLU A 187 -8.34 -0.53 -5.65
CA GLU A 187 -8.88 -1.36 -4.58
C GLU A 187 -10.06 -2.21 -5.06
N GLU A 188 -11.02 -1.60 -5.75
CA GLU A 188 -12.18 -2.31 -6.30
C GLU A 188 -11.75 -3.38 -7.32
N HIS A 189 -10.64 -3.17 -8.03
CA HIS A 189 -10.07 -4.18 -8.92
C HIS A 189 -9.48 -5.36 -8.14
N LEU A 190 -8.65 -5.08 -7.11
CA LEU A 190 -8.08 -6.12 -6.25
C LEU A 190 -9.15 -6.92 -5.51
N GLU A 191 -10.18 -6.26 -4.99
CA GLU A 191 -11.31 -6.94 -4.33
C GLU A 191 -12.03 -7.90 -5.28
N LYS A 192 -12.17 -7.55 -6.56
CA LYS A 192 -12.75 -8.44 -7.58
C LYS A 192 -11.84 -9.62 -7.88
N GLU A 193 -10.53 -9.43 -7.97
CA GLU A 193 -9.58 -10.53 -8.20
C GLU A 193 -9.56 -11.49 -7.01
N LEU A 194 -9.52 -10.97 -5.78
CA LEU A 194 -9.61 -11.78 -4.56
C LEU A 194 -10.95 -12.53 -4.49
N ALA A 195 -12.06 -11.86 -4.80
CA ALA A 195 -13.37 -12.50 -4.83
C ALA A 195 -13.45 -13.62 -5.87
N ALA A 196 -12.90 -13.42 -7.07
CA ALA A 196 -12.86 -14.45 -8.10
C ALA A 196 -11.99 -15.63 -7.67
N PHE A 197 -10.78 -15.36 -7.17
CA PHE A 197 -9.85 -16.39 -6.70
C PHE A 197 -10.48 -17.30 -5.64
N PHE A 198 -11.12 -16.71 -4.63
CA PHE A 198 -11.71 -17.48 -3.55
C PHE A 198 -13.08 -18.10 -3.90
N ALA A 199 -13.80 -17.56 -4.89
CA ALA A 199 -15.02 -18.19 -5.41
C ALA A 199 -14.73 -19.45 -6.25
N GLU A 200 -13.55 -19.54 -6.88
CA GLU A 200 -13.14 -20.73 -7.65
C GLU A 200 -12.66 -21.89 -6.76
N GLU A 201 -12.22 -21.60 -5.53
CA GLU A 201 -11.75 -22.59 -4.54
C GLU A 201 -12.85 -23.10 -3.57
N SER A 202 -14.11 -22.62 -3.68
CA SER A 202 -15.26 -23.02 -2.84
C SER A 202 -16.06 -24.19 -3.41
#